data_AF-A0A925LAZ9-F1
#
_entry.id   AF-A0A925LAZ9-F1
#
_cell.length_a   1.000
_cell.length_b   1.000
_cell.length_c   1.000
_cell.angle_alpha   90.00
_cell.angle_beta   90.00
_cell.angle_gamma   90.00
#
_symmetry.space_group_name_H-M   'P 1'
#
loop_
_entity.id
_entity.type
_entity.pdbx_description
1 polymer ?
#
loop_
_entity_poly.entity_id
_entity_poly.type
_entity_poly.pdbx_seq_one_letter_code
_entity_poly.pdbx_strand_id
1 'polypeptide(L)'
;MGWKVFAVFATEEPGYFGTRPQHDAERADDIRDRLGLSGYERVGESDFETAMYPRAGALFIGAFPEGVIVCDAKLPSYFFDDGARRRINGASLRFQNFKANLLGLYPEGQVLSVVLHSVVNLWGYSLHEGGRHLRSAAGASDDGLFTNIGSPLPEEARVLGLCPIDEVDAEGYGEELTFDVSARLFGKRIDEFDGLGLQLSKYRKRNRVSSFFKGLLSAARG
;
A
#
# COMPACT_ATOMS: atom_id res chain seq x y z
N MET A 1 -4.64 13.02 -16.77
CA MET A 1 -4.08 12.96 -15.40
C MET A 1 -3.58 11.55 -15.20
N GLY A 2 -2.38 11.36 -14.65
CA GLY A 2 -1.79 10.03 -14.49
C GLY A 2 -2.13 9.38 -13.15
N TRP A 3 -2.14 8.05 -13.09
CA TRP A 3 -2.43 7.30 -11.87
C TRP A 3 -1.25 7.26 -10.90
N LYS A 4 -1.58 7.29 -9.61
CA LYS A 4 -0.62 7.18 -8.51
C LYS A 4 -1.21 6.41 -7.36
N VAL A 5 -0.54 5.36 -6.92
CA VAL A 5 -0.99 4.48 -5.83
C VAL A 5 0.21 4.00 -5.03
N PHE A 6 0.18 4.20 -3.72
CA PHE A 6 1.13 3.68 -2.74
C PHE A 6 0.31 3.14 -1.58
N ALA A 7 -0.14 1.90 -1.73
CA ALA A 7 -1.07 1.28 -0.80
C ALA A 7 -0.75 -0.21 -0.60
N VAL A 8 -1.10 -0.70 0.59
CA VAL A 8 -1.16 -2.14 0.88
C VAL A 8 -2.60 -2.47 1.24
N PHE A 9 -3.12 -3.52 0.61
CA PHE A 9 -4.45 -4.07 0.80
C PHE A 9 -4.29 -5.44 1.45
N ALA A 10 -5.07 -5.74 2.48
CA ALA A 10 -5.11 -7.07 3.08
C ALA A 10 -6.53 -7.49 3.42
N THR A 11 -6.90 -8.72 3.09
CA THR A 11 -8.25 -9.27 3.29
C THR A 11 -8.24 -10.79 3.24
N GLU A 12 -9.20 -11.44 3.89
CA GLU A 12 -9.44 -12.89 3.72
C GLU A 12 -10.30 -13.20 2.49
N GLU A 13 -10.95 -12.18 1.90
CA GLU A 13 -11.94 -12.34 0.85
C GLU A 13 -11.47 -11.64 -0.45
N PRO A 14 -11.07 -12.38 -1.50
CA PRO A 14 -10.80 -11.79 -2.80
C PRO A 14 -12.01 -11.00 -3.32
N GLY A 15 -11.75 -9.87 -3.98
CA GLY A 15 -12.78 -8.95 -4.46
C GLY A 15 -13.48 -8.10 -3.40
N TYR A 16 -13.16 -8.26 -2.12
CA TYR A 16 -13.86 -7.62 -1.01
C TYR A 16 -13.94 -6.10 -1.11
N PHE A 17 -12.86 -5.42 -1.49
CA PHE A 17 -12.85 -3.95 -1.53
C PHE A 17 -13.75 -3.38 -2.65
N GLY A 18 -14.05 -4.18 -3.67
CA GLY A 18 -15.01 -3.82 -4.71
C GLY A 18 -16.46 -3.74 -4.23
N THR A 19 -16.76 -4.35 -3.07
CA THR A 19 -18.08 -4.28 -2.44
C THR A 19 -18.34 -2.96 -1.70
N ARG A 20 -17.32 -2.09 -1.63
CA ARG A 20 -17.33 -0.81 -0.93
C ARG A 20 -17.72 -0.95 0.55
N PRO A 21 -17.01 -1.80 1.32
CA PRO A 21 -17.32 -2.04 2.72
C PRO A 21 -17.25 -0.74 3.54
N GLN A 22 -18.04 -0.68 4.61
CA GLN A 22 -18.09 0.48 5.50
C GLN A 22 -16.83 0.56 6.38
N HIS A 23 -16.24 1.75 6.42
CA HIS A 23 -15.08 2.04 7.25
C HIS A 23 -15.45 2.09 8.75
N ASP A 24 -14.59 1.52 9.58
CA ASP A 24 -14.59 1.64 11.05
C ASP A 24 -13.35 2.42 11.53
N ALA A 25 -13.57 3.65 12.00
CA ALA A 25 -12.49 4.55 12.42
C ALA A 25 -11.85 4.17 13.77
N GLU A 26 -12.58 3.49 14.66
CA GLU A 26 -12.05 3.02 15.94
C GLU A 26 -11.15 1.80 15.71
N ARG A 27 -11.60 0.85 14.89
CA ARG A 27 -10.78 -0.27 14.46
C ARG A 27 -9.52 0.19 13.71
N ALA A 28 -9.59 1.28 12.97
CA ALA A 28 -8.41 1.84 12.29
C ALA A 28 -7.33 2.30 13.29
N ASP A 29 -7.74 2.87 14.44
CA ASP A 29 -6.79 3.23 15.51
C ASP A 29 -6.15 1.99 16.14
N ASP A 30 -6.94 0.94 16.40
CA ASP A 30 -6.43 -0.31 16.94
C ASP A 30 -5.44 -0.98 15.97
N ILE A 31 -5.79 -1.01 14.68
CA ILE A 31 -4.92 -1.51 13.62
C ILE A 31 -3.63 -0.69 13.54
N ARG A 32 -3.69 0.64 13.56
CA ARG A 32 -2.49 1.50 13.58
C ARG A 32 -1.53 1.06 14.68
N ASP A 33 -2.04 0.82 15.88
CA ASP A 33 -1.22 0.45 17.03
C ASP A 33 -0.64 -0.97 16.88
N ARG A 34 -1.45 -1.94 16.44
CA ARG A 34 -1.00 -3.31 16.11
C ARG A 34 0.07 -3.34 15.02
N LEU A 35 0.00 -2.43 14.06
CA LEU A 35 1.00 -2.28 12.99
C LEU A 35 2.30 -1.60 13.45
N GLY A 36 2.38 -1.17 14.71
CA GLY A 36 3.56 -0.47 15.25
C GLY A 36 3.67 0.98 14.78
N LEU A 37 2.55 1.60 14.41
CA LEU A 37 2.47 2.95 13.85
C LEU A 37 2.02 4.00 14.88
N SER A 38 2.22 3.74 16.18
CA SER A 38 1.83 4.62 17.31
C SER A 38 2.49 6.01 17.31
N GLY A 39 3.49 6.23 16.45
CA GLY A 39 4.08 7.53 16.17
C GLY A 39 3.18 8.48 15.35
N TYR A 40 2.04 7.99 14.89
CA TYR A 40 1.03 8.75 14.15
C TYR A 40 -0.20 9.03 15.01
N GLU A 41 -0.82 10.20 14.82
CA GLU A 41 -2.07 10.59 15.48
C GLU A 41 -3.17 10.83 14.44
N ARG A 42 -4.42 10.46 14.76
CA ARG A 42 -5.56 10.66 13.87
C ARG A 42 -5.88 12.15 13.79
N VAL A 43 -6.09 12.64 12.57
CA VAL A 43 -6.37 14.06 12.28
C VAL A 43 -7.63 14.28 11.43
N GLY A 44 -8.34 13.20 11.09
CA GLY A 44 -9.61 13.25 10.35
C GLY A 44 -9.83 11.99 9.52
N GLU A 45 -10.65 12.11 8.49
CA GLU A 45 -10.95 11.08 7.50
C GLU A 45 -10.59 11.57 6.10
N SER A 46 -10.58 10.65 5.13
CA SER A 46 -10.30 10.90 3.72
C SER A 46 -10.94 9.82 2.87
N ASP A 47 -11.33 10.17 1.65
CA ASP A 47 -11.59 9.17 0.62
C ASP A 47 -10.30 8.48 0.16
N PHE A 48 -10.46 7.31 -0.44
CA PHE A 48 -9.34 6.51 -0.96
C PHE A 48 -8.61 7.21 -2.10
N GLU A 49 -9.31 7.91 -2.97
CA GLU A 49 -8.76 8.62 -4.13
C GLU A 49 -7.73 9.68 -3.70
N THR A 50 -7.97 10.36 -2.59
CA THR A 50 -7.03 11.28 -1.97
C THR A 50 -5.94 10.53 -1.18
N ALA A 51 -6.30 9.43 -0.51
CA ALA A 51 -5.40 8.68 0.35
C ALA A 51 -4.37 7.83 -0.39
N MET A 52 -4.68 7.35 -1.60
CA MET A 52 -3.89 6.37 -2.34
C MET A 52 -2.52 6.89 -2.76
N TYR A 53 -2.32 8.21 -2.84
CA TYR A 53 -1.00 8.83 -3.06
C TYR A 53 -0.63 9.80 -1.94
N PRO A 54 -0.24 9.28 -0.76
CA PRO A 54 -0.05 10.06 0.44
C PRO A 54 1.19 10.97 0.34
N ARG A 55 1.07 12.20 0.86
CA ARG A 55 2.23 13.09 1.05
C ARG A 55 3.17 12.54 2.13
N ALA A 56 4.43 12.94 2.08
CA ALA A 56 5.42 12.56 3.09
C ALA A 56 4.93 12.87 4.52
N GLY A 57 4.90 11.84 5.37
CA GLY A 57 4.47 11.95 6.77
C GLY A 57 2.97 11.88 7.00
N ALA A 58 2.16 11.71 5.95
CA ALA A 58 0.77 11.30 6.04
C ALA A 58 0.66 9.77 6.02
N LEU A 59 -0.29 9.24 6.77
CA LEU A 59 -0.66 7.83 6.81
C LEU A 59 -2.18 7.77 6.72
N PHE A 60 -2.71 6.81 5.99
CA PHE A 60 -4.14 6.56 5.91
C PHE A 60 -4.42 5.09 6.17
N ILE A 61 -5.43 4.80 6.99
CA ILE A 61 -5.84 3.41 7.27
C ILE A 61 -7.35 3.31 7.08
N GLY A 62 -7.75 2.49 6.10
CA GLY A 62 -9.12 1.99 6.00
C GLY A 62 -9.21 0.67 6.75
N ALA A 63 -10.04 0.60 7.77
CA ALA A 63 -10.36 -0.64 8.46
C ALA A 63 -11.81 -1.03 8.16
N PHE A 64 -12.02 -2.29 7.83
CA PHE A 64 -13.27 -2.89 7.39
C PHE A 64 -13.43 -4.26 8.05
N PRO A 65 -14.66 -4.81 8.18
CA PRO A 65 -14.89 -6.13 8.78
C PRO A 65 -13.87 -7.20 8.37
N GLU A 66 -13.68 -7.38 7.06
CA GLU A 66 -12.83 -8.45 6.51
C GLU A 66 -11.58 -7.91 5.80
N GLY A 67 -11.20 -6.65 6.03
CA GLY A 67 -10.08 -6.07 5.30
C GLY A 67 -9.49 -4.80 5.88
N VAL A 68 -8.27 -4.49 5.44
CA VAL A 68 -7.56 -3.26 5.75
C VAL A 68 -6.88 -2.70 4.52
N ILE A 69 -6.86 -1.39 4.41
CA ILE A 69 -6.07 -0.63 3.45
C ILE A 69 -5.12 0.27 4.23
N VAL A 70 -3.83 0.25 3.88
CA VAL A 70 -2.81 1.13 4.46
C VAL A 70 -2.13 1.91 3.35
N CYS A 71 -2.30 3.23 3.34
CA CYS A 71 -1.60 4.12 2.40
C CYS A 71 -0.52 4.91 3.14
N ASP A 72 0.73 4.75 2.74
CA ASP A 72 1.88 5.55 3.17
C ASP A 72 2.90 5.58 2.03
N ALA A 73 3.67 6.66 1.92
CA ALA A 73 4.60 6.86 0.81
C ALA A 73 5.71 5.80 0.75
N LYS A 74 5.98 5.07 1.85
CA LYS A 74 7.09 4.12 1.99
C LYS A 74 6.68 2.72 2.38
N LEU A 75 5.66 2.57 3.22
CA LEU A 75 5.28 1.25 3.75
C LEU A 75 4.99 0.18 2.69
N PRO A 76 4.34 0.46 1.54
CA PRO A 76 4.14 -0.54 0.49
C PRO A 76 5.44 -1.20 0.02
N SER A 77 6.54 -0.44 -0.08
CA SER A 77 7.84 -0.98 -0.51
C SER A 77 8.41 -2.06 0.41
N TYR A 78 7.87 -2.24 1.63
CA TYR A 78 8.35 -3.25 2.58
C TYR A 78 7.97 -4.67 2.14
N PHE A 79 7.00 -4.80 1.26
CA PHE A 79 6.54 -6.10 0.77
C PHE A 79 7.46 -6.70 -0.29
N PHE A 80 8.23 -5.86 -0.98
CA PHE A 80 9.20 -6.24 -2.00
C PHE A 80 10.54 -6.67 -1.39
N ASP A 81 11.38 -7.33 -2.19
CA ASP A 81 12.75 -7.67 -1.81
C ASP A 81 13.61 -6.41 -1.58
N ASP A 82 14.77 -6.59 -0.94
CA ASP A 82 15.67 -5.50 -0.57
C ASP A 82 16.16 -4.66 -1.76
N GLY A 83 16.38 -5.28 -2.92
CA GLY A 83 16.85 -4.61 -4.13
C GLY A 83 15.75 -3.74 -4.74
N ALA A 84 14.55 -4.30 -4.87
CA ALA A 84 13.37 -3.58 -5.36
C ALA A 84 12.96 -2.43 -4.44
N ARG A 85 12.92 -2.68 -3.13
CA ARG A 85 12.57 -1.66 -2.13
C ARG A 85 13.46 -0.42 -2.23
N ARG A 86 14.77 -0.61 -2.44
CA ARG A 86 15.73 0.48 -2.58
C ARG A 86 15.47 1.35 -3.81
N ARG A 87 15.02 0.76 -4.92
CA ARG A 87 14.65 1.50 -6.13
C ARG A 87 13.34 2.26 -5.96
N ILE A 88 12.35 1.63 -5.33
CA ILE A 88 11.04 2.26 -5.10
C ILE A 88 11.15 3.46 -4.14
N ASN A 89 11.86 3.34 -3.02
CA ASN A 89 11.78 4.29 -1.90
C ASN A 89 13.09 4.58 -1.15
N GLY A 90 14.22 4.10 -1.69
CA GLY A 90 15.53 4.21 -1.06
C GLY A 90 15.75 3.23 0.10
N ALA A 91 16.86 3.41 0.83
CA ALA A 91 17.31 2.44 1.85
C ALA A 91 16.71 2.64 3.26
N SER A 92 15.92 3.70 3.49
CA SER A 92 15.46 4.08 4.84
C SER A 92 14.31 3.20 5.34
N LEU A 93 14.60 2.31 6.28
CA LEU A 93 13.60 1.58 7.06
C LEU A 93 13.32 2.26 8.40
N ARG A 94 12.05 2.38 8.78
CA ARG A 94 11.59 2.98 10.05
C ARG A 94 10.66 2.07 10.84
N PHE A 95 9.90 1.21 10.15
CA PHE A 95 8.87 0.35 10.76
C PHE A 95 9.16 -1.12 10.46
N GLN A 96 10.28 -1.64 10.98
CA GLN A 96 10.83 -2.96 10.62
C GLN A 96 9.81 -4.12 10.74
N ASN A 97 8.91 -4.05 11.73
CA ASN A 97 7.92 -5.09 11.97
C ASN A 97 6.61 -4.89 11.18
N PHE A 98 6.47 -3.81 10.39
CA PHE A 98 5.21 -3.48 9.71
C PHE A 98 4.69 -4.63 8.85
N LYS A 99 5.55 -5.22 7.99
CA LYS A 99 5.19 -6.34 7.13
C LYS A 99 4.71 -7.55 7.94
N ALA A 100 5.50 -7.95 8.95
CA ALA A 100 5.16 -9.09 9.80
C ALA A 100 3.83 -8.86 10.56
N ASN A 101 3.64 -7.66 11.10
CA ASN A 101 2.42 -7.29 11.81
C ASN A 101 1.20 -7.30 10.88
N LEU A 102 1.32 -6.75 9.67
CA LEU A 102 0.22 -6.71 8.70
C LEU A 102 -0.15 -8.11 8.19
N LEU A 103 0.83 -8.94 7.87
CA LEU A 103 0.60 -10.36 7.53
C LEU A 103 -0.07 -11.11 8.69
N GLY A 104 0.30 -10.79 9.94
CA GLY A 104 -0.32 -11.38 11.14
C GLY A 104 -1.74 -10.90 11.44
N LEU A 105 -2.24 -9.86 10.77
CA LEU A 105 -3.66 -9.46 10.86
C LEU A 105 -4.57 -10.41 10.06
N TYR A 106 -4.05 -10.99 8.98
CA TYR A 106 -4.76 -11.84 8.02
C TYR A 106 -3.91 -13.08 7.70
N PRO A 107 -3.74 -14.00 8.67
CA PRO A 107 -2.77 -15.09 8.56
C PRO A 107 -3.05 -16.06 7.40
N GLU A 108 -4.33 -16.27 7.08
CA GLU A 108 -4.77 -17.10 5.94
C GLU A 108 -5.18 -16.27 4.72
N GLY A 109 -5.20 -14.94 4.85
CA GLY A 109 -5.66 -14.02 3.83
C GLY A 109 -4.61 -13.66 2.79
N GLN A 110 -5.00 -12.75 1.90
CA GLN A 110 -4.15 -12.16 0.88
C GLN A 110 -3.70 -10.76 1.30
N VAL A 111 -2.43 -10.44 1.02
CA VAL A 111 -1.87 -9.10 1.16
C VAL A 111 -1.25 -8.68 -0.17
N LEU A 112 -1.83 -7.66 -0.79
CA LEU A 112 -1.33 -7.08 -2.03
C LEU A 112 -0.77 -5.69 -1.74
N SER A 113 0.52 -5.52 -1.93
CA SER A 113 1.14 -4.19 -2.00
C SER A 113 1.12 -3.70 -3.44
N VAL A 114 0.76 -2.44 -3.65
CA VAL A 114 0.78 -1.77 -4.95
C VAL A 114 1.60 -0.48 -4.86
N VAL A 115 2.49 -0.29 -5.83
CA VAL A 115 3.24 0.96 -6.06
C VAL A 115 3.06 1.37 -7.52
N LEU A 116 2.60 2.59 -7.74
CA LEU A 116 2.32 3.12 -9.07
C LEU A 116 2.56 4.63 -9.07
N HIS A 117 3.33 5.12 -10.04
CA HIS A 117 3.51 6.54 -10.30
C HIS A 117 3.77 6.76 -11.79
N SER A 118 2.69 6.99 -12.55
CA SER A 118 2.74 7.00 -14.02
C SER A 118 3.73 8.00 -14.63
N VAL A 119 3.96 9.15 -13.98
CA VAL A 119 4.89 10.19 -14.50
C VAL A 119 6.33 9.70 -14.66
N VAL A 120 6.75 8.75 -13.83
CA VAL A 120 8.10 8.15 -13.88
C VAL A 120 8.04 6.70 -14.36
N ASN A 121 6.89 6.30 -14.93
CA ASN A 121 6.55 4.93 -15.29
C ASN A 121 6.83 3.92 -14.17
N LEU A 122 6.75 4.33 -12.90
CA LEU A 122 6.95 3.38 -11.79
C LEU A 122 5.69 2.54 -11.66
N TRP A 123 5.85 1.23 -11.67
CA TRP A 123 4.80 0.27 -11.45
C TRP A 123 5.31 -0.89 -10.61
N GLY A 124 4.42 -1.56 -9.91
CA GLY A 124 4.79 -2.74 -9.17
C GLY A 124 3.75 -3.22 -8.20
N TYR A 125 3.78 -4.52 -7.97
CA TYR A 125 2.95 -5.16 -6.99
C TYR A 125 3.70 -6.31 -6.30
N SER A 126 3.26 -6.64 -5.10
CA SER A 126 3.74 -7.78 -4.34
C SER A 126 2.58 -8.46 -3.65
N LEU A 127 2.33 -9.71 -4.01
CA LEU A 127 1.28 -10.55 -3.44
C LEU A 127 1.86 -11.56 -2.45
N HIS A 128 1.24 -11.58 -1.28
CA HIS A 128 1.40 -12.60 -0.26
C HIS A 128 0.05 -13.28 0.00
N GLU A 129 0.07 -14.57 0.30
CA GLU A 129 -1.10 -15.37 0.66
C GLU A 129 -0.70 -16.36 1.75
N GLY A 130 -1.51 -16.51 2.79
CA GLY A 130 -1.19 -17.41 3.91
C GLY A 130 0.13 -17.02 4.61
N GLY A 131 0.44 -15.73 4.68
CA GLY A 131 1.72 -15.20 5.17
C GLY A 131 2.95 -15.48 4.28
N ARG A 132 2.79 -16.15 3.13
CA ARG A 132 3.88 -16.53 2.22
C ARG A 132 3.92 -15.62 1.00
N HIS A 133 5.12 -15.31 0.51
CA HIS A 133 5.28 -14.59 -0.76
C HIS A 133 4.89 -15.50 -1.93
N LEU A 134 4.09 -14.97 -2.85
CA LEU A 134 3.70 -15.66 -4.08
C LEU A 134 4.31 -15.04 -5.32
N ARG A 135 4.19 -13.71 -5.45
CA ARG A 135 4.57 -12.98 -6.66
C ARG A 135 4.98 -11.56 -6.34
N SER A 136 6.07 -11.09 -6.95
CA SER A 136 6.37 -9.66 -7.07
C SER A 136 6.89 -9.35 -8.46
N ALA A 137 6.39 -8.27 -9.05
CA ALA A 137 6.97 -7.66 -10.24
C ALA A 137 6.95 -6.15 -10.07
N ALA A 138 8.00 -5.45 -10.51
CA ALA A 138 8.07 -4.00 -10.50
C ALA A 138 9.15 -3.49 -11.45
N GLY A 139 8.89 -2.31 -12.02
CA GLY A 139 9.79 -1.62 -12.93
C GLY A 139 9.57 -0.12 -12.94
N ALA A 140 10.49 0.59 -13.57
CA ALA A 140 10.39 2.03 -13.83
C ALA A 140 11.20 2.41 -15.07
N SER A 141 10.82 3.50 -15.75
CA SER A 141 11.44 3.93 -17.02
C SER A 141 12.97 4.08 -16.95
N ASP A 142 13.51 4.48 -15.80
CA ASP A 142 14.95 4.72 -15.63
C ASP A 142 15.71 3.45 -15.17
N ASP A 143 15.01 2.48 -14.59
CA ASP A 143 15.61 1.27 -13.98
C ASP A 143 15.28 -0.02 -14.74
N GLY A 144 14.34 0.02 -15.69
CA GLY A 144 13.72 -1.13 -16.31
C GLY A 144 13.00 -2.03 -15.28
N LEU A 145 12.86 -3.31 -15.63
CA LEU A 145 12.37 -4.34 -14.70
C LEU A 145 13.41 -4.63 -13.62
N PHE A 146 13.09 -4.37 -12.35
CA PHE A 146 14.02 -4.58 -11.24
C PHE A 146 13.58 -5.62 -10.21
N THR A 147 12.38 -6.18 -10.34
CA THR A 147 11.97 -7.40 -9.62
C THR A 147 10.97 -8.19 -10.42
N ASN A 148 11.09 -9.51 -10.38
CA ASN A 148 10.27 -10.48 -11.10
C ASN A 148 10.42 -11.84 -10.41
N ILE A 149 9.84 -11.96 -9.21
CA ILE A 149 10.01 -13.10 -8.32
C ILE A 149 8.68 -13.86 -8.21
N GLY A 150 8.73 -15.18 -8.31
CA GLY A 150 7.54 -16.05 -8.27
C GLY A 150 6.90 -16.24 -9.65
N SER A 151 5.96 -17.17 -9.73
CA SER A 151 5.28 -17.51 -10.99
C SER A 151 4.24 -16.45 -11.37
N PRO A 152 4.08 -16.12 -12.67
CA PRO A 152 3.04 -15.22 -13.13
C PRO A 152 1.65 -15.60 -12.62
N LEU A 153 0.88 -14.61 -12.18
CA LEU A 153 -0.50 -14.76 -11.75
C LEU A 153 -1.44 -14.87 -12.97
N PRO A 154 -2.61 -15.49 -12.83
CA PRO A 154 -3.63 -15.50 -13.88
C PRO A 154 -3.99 -14.10 -14.39
N GLU A 155 -4.02 -13.12 -13.49
CA GLU A 155 -4.32 -11.72 -13.79
C GLU A 155 -3.28 -11.08 -14.73
N GLU A 156 -2.04 -11.55 -14.73
CA GLU A 156 -0.98 -11.03 -15.61
C GLU A 156 -1.15 -11.48 -17.08
N ALA A 157 -1.97 -12.51 -17.34
CA ALA A 157 -2.00 -13.22 -18.62
C ALA A 157 -2.36 -12.32 -19.82
N ARG A 158 -3.24 -11.33 -19.63
CA ARG A 158 -3.65 -10.41 -20.70
C ARG A 158 -2.47 -9.58 -21.20
N VAL A 159 -1.71 -8.98 -20.28
CA VAL A 159 -0.55 -8.15 -20.63
C VAL A 159 0.61 -9.04 -21.10
N LEU A 160 0.89 -10.14 -20.40
CA LEU A 160 2.02 -11.02 -20.74
C LEU A 160 1.82 -11.79 -22.06
N GLY A 161 0.58 -11.92 -22.54
CA GLY A 161 0.29 -12.44 -23.87
C GLY A 161 0.60 -11.44 -24.99
N LEU A 162 0.73 -10.15 -24.68
CA LEU A 162 1.04 -9.08 -25.64
C LEU A 162 2.52 -8.66 -25.59
N CYS A 163 3.09 -8.65 -24.38
CA CYS A 163 4.43 -8.14 -24.11
C CYS A 163 5.09 -9.01 -23.03
N PRO A 164 6.29 -9.58 -23.27
CA PRO A 164 6.98 -10.33 -22.24
C PRO A 164 7.40 -9.40 -21.09
N ILE A 165 7.50 -9.95 -19.87
CA ILE A 165 7.66 -9.16 -18.63
C ILE A 165 8.89 -8.25 -18.61
N ASP A 166 9.95 -8.64 -19.32
CA ASP A 166 11.20 -7.89 -19.50
C ASP A 166 11.06 -6.66 -20.42
N GLU A 167 10.04 -6.64 -21.27
CA GLU A 167 9.73 -5.53 -22.18
C GLU A 167 8.59 -4.63 -21.67
N VAL A 168 7.86 -5.07 -20.64
CA VAL A 168 6.66 -4.38 -20.09
C VAL A 168 6.93 -2.91 -19.75
N ASP A 169 8.13 -2.60 -19.24
CA ASP A 169 8.48 -1.22 -18.90
C ASP A 169 8.69 -0.35 -20.15
N ALA A 170 9.45 -0.86 -21.13
CA ALA A 170 9.77 -0.15 -22.37
C ALA A 170 8.52 0.10 -23.22
N GLU A 171 7.60 -0.86 -23.23
CA GLU A 171 6.33 -0.79 -23.97
C GLU A 171 5.22 -0.04 -23.19
N GLY A 172 5.48 0.37 -21.94
CA GLY A 172 4.53 1.14 -21.13
C GLY A 172 3.33 0.33 -20.61
N TYR A 173 3.45 -1.01 -20.53
CA TYR A 173 2.39 -1.90 -20.05
C TYR A 173 2.42 -2.13 -18.52
N GLY A 174 3.36 -1.53 -17.79
CA GLY A 174 3.50 -1.78 -16.35
C GLY A 174 2.31 -1.31 -15.51
N GLU A 175 1.70 -0.19 -15.89
CA GLU A 175 0.48 0.32 -15.27
C GLU A 175 -0.70 -0.65 -15.50
N GLU A 176 -0.90 -1.08 -16.74
CA GLU A 176 -1.91 -2.06 -17.14
C GLU A 176 -1.79 -3.38 -16.37
N LEU A 177 -0.55 -3.87 -16.19
CA LEU A 177 -0.28 -5.07 -15.42
C LEU A 177 -0.66 -4.89 -13.94
N THR A 178 -0.37 -3.72 -13.38
CA THR A 178 -0.71 -3.39 -11.98
C THR A 178 -2.22 -3.31 -11.79
N PHE A 179 -2.95 -2.74 -12.75
CA PHE A 179 -4.41 -2.69 -12.73
C PHE A 179 -5.06 -4.06 -12.84
N ASP A 180 -4.58 -4.92 -13.73
CA ASP A 180 -5.11 -6.30 -13.83
C ASP A 180 -4.91 -7.07 -12.52
N VAL A 181 -3.73 -7.00 -11.92
CA VAL A 181 -3.45 -7.67 -10.63
C VAL A 181 -4.32 -7.11 -9.50
N SER A 182 -4.60 -5.80 -9.50
CA SER A 182 -5.49 -5.20 -8.51
C SER A 182 -6.90 -5.82 -8.52
N ALA A 183 -7.36 -6.32 -9.68
CA ALA A 183 -8.68 -6.94 -9.79
C ALA A 183 -8.89 -8.11 -8.84
N ARG A 184 -7.82 -8.79 -8.41
CA ARG A 184 -7.87 -9.83 -7.39
C ARG A 184 -8.56 -9.39 -6.08
N LEU A 185 -8.28 -8.18 -5.61
CA LEU A 185 -8.84 -7.68 -4.34
C LEU A 185 -10.04 -6.75 -4.49
N PHE A 186 -10.28 -6.26 -5.71
CA PHE A 186 -11.36 -5.34 -6.02
C PHE A 186 -12.49 -5.99 -6.85
N GLY A 187 -12.32 -7.21 -7.35
CA GLY A 187 -13.27 -7.93 -8.20
C GLY A 187 -13.28 -7.45 -9.66
N LYS A 188 -12.69 -6.28 -9.91
CA LYS A 188 -12.40 -5.68 -11.22
C LYS A 188 -11.24 -4.71 -11.08
N ARG A 189 -10.70 -4.20 -12.18
CA ARG A 189 -9.52 -3.33 -12.13
C ARG A 189 -9.82 -2.05 -11.35
N ILE A 190 -8.82 -1.57 -10.59
CA ILE A 190 -9.00 -0.37 -9.75
C ILE A 190 -9.29 0.90 -10.56
N ASP A 191 -8.85 0.96 -11.81
CA ASP A 191 -9.07 2.07 -12.75
C ASP A 191 -10.45 2.07 -13.42
N GLU A 192 -11.22 0.98 -13.29
CA GLU A 192 -12.58 0.86 -13.80
C GLU A 192 -13.65 1.39 -12.83
N PHE A 193 -13.25 1.92 -11.67
CA PHE A 193 -14.18 2.54 -10.72
C PHE A 193 -14.33 4.04 -11.00
N ASP A 194 -15.57 4.50 -11.15
CA ASP A 194 -15.91 5.93 -11.05
C ASP A 194 -15.98 6.32 -9.56
N GLY A 195 -14.80 6.35 -8.94
CA GLY A 195 -14.64 6.40 -7.49
C GLY A 195 -14.93 5.04 -6.82
N LEU A 196 -13.98 4.60 -5.99
CA LEU A 196 -14.15 3.48 -5.07
C LEU A 196 -15.08 3.87 -3.92
N GLY A 197 -15.04 5.13 -3.46
CA GLY A 197 -15.90 5.61 -2.37
C GLY A 197 -15.56 5.03 -1.00
N LEU A 198 -14.40 4.37 -0.87
CA LEU A 198 -13.89 3.83 0.38
C LEU A 198 -13.40 4.99 1.27
N GLN A 199 -13.79 4.98 2.54
CA GLN A 199 -13.34 5.95 3.54
C GLN A 199 -12.17 5.38 4.35
N LEU A 200 -11.22 6.25 4.71
CA LEU A 200 -10.04 5.91 5.49
C LEU A 200 -9.82 6.96 6.58
N SER A 201 -9.35 6.51 7.74
CA SER A 201 -8.85 7.39 8.78
C SER A 201 -7.52 7.99 8.36
N LYS A 202 -7.40 9.32 8.47
CA LYS A 202 -6.21 10.09 8.15
C LYS A 202 -5.39 10.33 9.40
N TYR A 203 -4.10 10.06 9.29
CA TYR A 203 -3.13 10.22 10.36
C TYR A 203 -1.96 11.10 9.94
N ARG A 204 -1.34 11.76 10.93
CA ARG A 204 -0.13 12.56 10.76
C ARG A 204 0.91 12.13 11.78
N LYS A 205 2.18 12.20 11.41
CA LYS A 205 3.29 11.96 12.34
C LYS A 205 3.29 12.99 13.49
N ARG A 206 3.38 12.52 14.73
CA ARG A 206 3.53 13.39 15.91
C ARG A 206 4.84 14.18 15.84
N ASN A 207 4.77 15.49 16.05
CA ASN A 207 5.95 16.34 16.17
C ASN A 207 6.55 16.19 17.59
N ARG A 208 7.70 15.54 17.74
CA ARG A 208 8.39 15.36 19.04
C ARG A 208 8.75 16.68 19.76
N VAL A 209 8.80 17.80 19.05
CA VAL A 209 9.16 19.10 19.63
C VAL A 209 8.04 19.65 20.52
N SER A 210 6.75 19.44 20.18
CA SER A 210 5.65 20.00 20.97
C SER A 210 5.44 19.26 22.30
N SER A 211 5.80 17.98 22.40
CA SER A 211 5.68 17.20 23.64
C SER A 211 6.76 17.56 24.65
N PHE A 212 7.99 17.87 24.20
CA PHE A 212 9.09 18.25 25.10
C PHE A 212 8.83 19.61 25.77
N PHE A 213 8.36 20.61 25.03
CA PHE A 213 8.01 21.92 25.60
C PHE A 213 6.78 21.86 26.52
N LYS A 214 5.79 21.02 26.24
CA LYS A 214 4.63 20.82 27.14
C LYS A 214 5.04 20.20 28.48
N GLY A 215 5.96 19.23 28.47
CA GLY A 215 6.49 18.62 29.70
C GLY A 215 7.32 19.59 30.54
N LEU A 216 8.13 20.45 29.90
CA LEU A 216 8.93 21.47 30.58
C LEU A 216 8.07 22.57 31.22
N LEU A 217 6.98 22.99 30.55
CA LEU A 217 6.06 23.99 31.07
C LEU A 217 5.16 23.46 32.21
N SER A 218 4.86 22.16 32.26
CA SER A 218 4.15 21.57 33.41
C SER A 218 5.07 21.34 34.61
N ALA A 219 6.35 21.01 34.36
CA ALA A 219 7.35 20.83 35.43
C ALA A 219 7.79 22.16 36.07
N ALA A 220 7.67 23.29 35.36
CA ALA A 220 7.97 24.62 35.89
C ALA A 220 6.81 25.28 36.66
N ARG A 221 5.67 24.58 36.82
CA ARG A 221 4.47 25.07 37.51
C ARG A 221 4.07 24.22 38.73
N GLY A 222 4.89 23.24 39.13
CA GLY A 222 4.77 22.50 40.39
C GLY A 222 5.94 22.82 41.29
#